data_AF-A0A6P0H436-F1
#
_entry.id   AF-A0A6P0H436-F1
#
_cell.length_a   1.000
_cell.length_b   1.000
_cell.length_c   1.000
_cell.angle_alpha   90.00
_cell.angle_beta   90.00
_cell.angle_gamma   90.00
#
_symmetry.space_group_name_H-M   'P 1'
#
loop_
_entity.id
_entity.type
_entity.pdbx_description
1 polymer ?
#
loop_
_entity_poly.entity_id
_entity_poly.type
_entity_poly.pdbx_seq_one_letter_code
_entity_poly.pdbx_strand_id
1 'polypeptide(L)'
;MPSLTALAGTATAAFSAAVLVAPAALLTPCGLDVTASSRALVRMVCARDVVLGVALATAPAGRLRRRAVAGRVAADLTDAAALAVALAGERRRGLVSASAAVWGLVCLTAGVLDERAGR
;
A
#
# COMPACT_ATOMS: atom_id res chain seq x y z
N MET A 1 -22.14 7.72 4.22
CA MET A 1 -21.06 7.51 3.22
C MET A 1 -19.87 6.91 3.93
N PRO A 2 -19.15 5.93 3.34
CA PRO A 2 -17.92 5.43 3.92
C PRO A 2 -16.92 6.58 4.10
N SER A 3 -16.11 6.54 5.16
CA SER A 3 -15.06 7.53 5.40
C SER A 3 -13.99 7.44 4.28
N LEU A 4 -13.21 8.49 4.07
CA LEU A 4 -12.14 8.46 3.07
C LEU A 4 -11.11 7.37 3.41
N THR A 5 -10.85 7.16 4.69
CA THR A 5 -9.98 6.11 5.21
C THR A 5 -10.53 4.73 4.87
N ALA A 6 -11.85 4.54 5.00
CA ALA A 6 -12.47 3.26 4.70
C ALA A 6 -12.43 2.97 3.19
N LEU A 7 -12.63 4.01 2.36
CA LEU A 7 -12.52 3.90 0.90
C LEU A 7 -11.09 3.58 0.47
N ALA A 8 -10.09 4.28 1.02
CA ALA A 8 -8.68 4.01 0.77
C ALA A 8 -8.30 2.57 1.20
N GLY A 9 -8.73 2.15 2.40
CA GLY A 9 -8.52 0.80 2.90
C GLY A 9 -9.12 -0.28 2.00
N THR A 10 -10.34 -0.06 1.52
CA THR A 10 -11.02 -0.98 0.59
C THR A 10 -10.27 -1.06 -0.74
N ALA A 11 -9.84 0.08 -1.29
CA ALA A 11 -9.06 0.12 -2.52
C ALA A 11 -7.72 -0.62 -2.37
N THR A 12 -6.99 -0.38 -1.28
CA THR A 12 -5.75 -1.10 -0.96
C THR A 12 -5.98 -2.59 -0.85
N ALA A 13 -7.00 -3.03 -0.09
CA ALA A 13 -7.29 -4.44 0.10
C ALA A 13 -7.66 -5.13 -1.22
N ALA A 14 -8.53 -4.52 -2.03
CA ALA A 14 -8.96 -5.07 -3.30
C ALA A 14 -7.81 -5.15 -4.32
N PHE A 15 -7.05 -4.06 -4.47
CA PHE A 15 -5.90 -4.03 -5.38
C PHE A 15 -4.85 -5.07 -4.97
N SER A 16 -4.49 -5.11 -3.70
CA SER A 16 -3.49 -6.05 -3.20
C SER A 16 -3.96 -7.51 -3.28
N ALA A 17 -5.25 -7.79 -3.06
CA ALA A 17 -5.80 -9.14 -3.26
C ALA A 17 -5.71 -9.57 -4.74
N ALA A 18 -5.98 -8.68 -5.69
CA ALA A 18 -5.84 -8.97 -7.11
C ALA A 18 -4.38 -9.26 -7.49
N VAL A 19 -3.44 -8.44 -7.02
CA VAL A 19 -2.00 -8.63 -7.29
C VAL A 19 -1.43 -9.85 -6.57
N LEU A 20 -1.94 -10.20 -5.39
CA LEU A 20 -1.57 -11.42 -4.65
C LEU A 20 -1.83 -12.69 -5.50
N VAL A 21 -2.97 -12.72 -6.19
CA VAL A 21 -3.35 -13.80 -7.11
C VAL A 21 -2.52 -13.74 -8.39
N ALA A 22 -2.36 -12.54 -8.97
CA ALA A 22 -1.66 -12.32 -10.24
C ALA A 22 -0.48 -11.33 -10.13
N PRO A 23 0.68 -11.73 -9.55
CA PRO A 23 1.81 -10.81 -9.33
C PRO A 23 2.37 -10.16 -10.61
N ALA A 24 2.24 -10.84 -11.75
CA ALA A 24 2.68 -10.31 -13.05
C ALA A 24 1.95 -9.02 -13.43
N ALA A 25 0.71 -8.82 -12.95
CA ALA A 25 -0.07 -7.60 -13.19
C ALA A 25 0.58 -6.35 -12.57
N LEU A 26 1.42 -6.50 -11.55
CA LEU A 26 2.22 -5.41 -10.98
C LEU A 26 3.64 -5.39 -11.59
N LEU A 27 4.30 -6.54 -11.66
CA LEU A 27 5.71 -6.64 -12.08
C LEU A 27 5.92 -6.15 -13.52
N THR A 28 5.08 -6.58 -14.46
CA THR A 28 5.25 -6.25 -15.88
C THR A 28 5.09 -4.75 -16.18
N PRO A 29 4.06 -4.04 -15.69
CA PRO A 29 3.99 -2.58 -15.82
C PRO A 29 5.13 -1.84 -15.12
N CYS A 30 5.70 -2.40 -14.05
CA CYS A 30 6.88 -1.86 -13.39
C CYS A 30 8.18 -2.14 -14.16
N GLY A 31 8.15 -2.97 -15.21
CA GLY A 31 9.33 -3.38 -15.97
C GLY A 31 10.27 -4.29 -15.17
N LEU A 32 9.71 -5.02 -14.20
CA LEU A 32 10.46 -5.94 -13.33
C LEU A 32 10.32 -7.38 -13.83
N ASP A 33 11.39 -8.15 -13.70
CA ASP A 33 11.40 -9.55 -14.11
C ASP A 33 10.42 -10.40 -13.29
N VAL A 34 9.72 -11.29 -13.99
CA VAL A 34 8.71 -12.19 -13.41
C VAL A 34 9.36 -13.53 -13.05
N THR A 35 10.17 -13.51 -11.98
CA THR A 35 10.86 -14.69 -11.43
C THR A 35 10.09 -15.31 -10.26
N ALA A 36 10.51 -16.48 -9.79
CA ALA A 36 9.93 -17.07 -8.59
C ALA A 36 10.10 -16.16 -7.34
N SER A 37 11.28 -15.55 -7.19
CA SER A 37 11.62 -14.67 -6.07
C SER A 37 10.82 -13.36 -6.11
N SER A 38 10.68 -12.71 -7.27
CA SER A 38 9.89 -11.47 -7.38
C SER A 38 8.41 -11.73 -7.15
N ARG A 39 7.87 -12.87 -7.63
CA ARG A 39 6.50 -13.30 -7.31
C ARG A 39 6.31 -13.52 -5.81
N ALA A 40 7.26 -14.18 -5.13
CA ALA A 40 7.18 -14.42 -3.69
C ALA A 40 7.20 -13.10 -2.89
N LEU A 41 8.10 -12.18 -3.26
CA LEU A 41 8.19 -10.85 -2.64
C LEU A 41 6.89 -10.06 -2.80
N VAL A 42 6.36 -9.99 -4.02
CA VAL A 42 5.08 -9.29 -4.30
C VAL A 42 3.95 -9.91 -3.49
N ARG A 43 3.85 -11.23 -3.41
CA ARG A 43 2.81 -11.89 -2.61
C ARG A 43 2.94 -11.59 -1.12
N MET A 44 4.15 -11.57 -0.58
CA MET A 44 4.40 -11.20 0.82
C MET A 44 3.90 -9.78 1.11
N VAL A 45 4.30 -8.81 0.28
CA VAL A 45 3.89 -7.40 0.41
C VAL A 45 2.38 -7.27 0.26
N CYS A 46 1.79 -7.86 -0.78
CA CYS A 46 0.35 -7.78 -1.03
C CYS A 46 -0.48 -8.47 0.07
N ALA A 47 -0.03 -9.58 0.65
CA ALA A 47 -0.73 -10.23 1.76
C ALA A 47 -0.79 -9.31 3.00
N ARG A 48 0.34 -8.68 3.36
CA ARG A 48 0.39 -7.66 4.42
C ARG A 48 -0.55 -6.49 4.11
N ASP A 49 -0.57 -6.04 2.86
CA ASP A 49 -1.36 -4.92 2.42
C ASP A 49 -2.86 -5.20 2.43
N VAL A 50 -3.29 -6.43 2.13
CA VAL A 50 -4.68 -6.87 2.31
C VAL A 50 -5.08 -6.71 3.78
N VAL A 51 -4.27 -7.18 4.72
CA VAL A 51 -4.56 -7.09 6.16
C VAL A 51 -4.64 -5.63 6.62
N LEU A 52 -3.68 -4.80 6.22
CA LEU A 52 -3.69 -3.36 6.55
C LEU A 52 -4.86 -2.62 5.90
N GLY A 53 -5.20 -2.95 4.65
CA GLY A 53 -6.34 -2.38 3.93
C GLY A 53 -7.67 -2.73 4.60
N VAL A 54 -7.86 -3.99 5.00
CA VAL A 54 -9.05 -4.42 5.78
C VAL A 54 -9.11 -3.67 7.11
N ALA A 55 -7.99 -3.55 7.83
CA ALA A 55 -7.95 -2.79 9.09
C ALA A 55 -8.34 -1.32 8.88
N LEU A 56 -7.91 -0.68 7.80
CA LEU A 56 -8.32 0.69 7.44
C LEU A 56 -9.81 0.77 7.07
N ALA A 57 -10.31 -0.23 6.35
CA ALA A 57 -11.71 -0.32 5.91
C ALA A 57 -12.69 -0.47 7.08
N THR A 58 -12.30 -1.20 8.12
CA THR A 58 -13.22 -1.60 9.21
C THR A 58 -12.95 -0.90 10.54
N ALA A 59 -11.80 -0.23 10.72
CA ALA A 59 -11.48 0.40 12.00
C ALA A 59 -12.44 1.56 12.32
N PRO A 60 -13.06 1.58 13.52
CA PRO A 60 -13.88 2.70 13.96
C PRO A 60 -13.03 3.96 14.14
N ALA A 61 -13.70 5.11 14.09
CA ALA A 61 -13.07 6.41 14.31
C ALA A 61 -12.31 6.46 15.65
N GLY A 62 -11.18 7.18 15.65
CA GLY A 62 -10.35 7.37 16.83
C GLY A 62 -9.05 6.56 16.82
N ARG A 63 -8.64 6.06 17.99
CA ARG A 63 -7.27 5.54 18.21
C ARG A 63 -6.94 4.33 17.34
N LEU A 64 -7.89 3.43 17.11
CA LEU A 64 -7.66 2.21 16.34
C LEU A 64 -7.40 2.55 14.87
N ARG A 65 -8.22 3.41 14.26
CA ARG A 65 -8.01 3.87 12.89
C ARG A 65 -6.72 4.66 12.73
N ARG A 66 -6.34 5.51 13.70
CA ARG A 66 -5.01 6.17 13.68
C ARG A 66 -3.85 5.18 13.63
N ARG A 67 -3.93 4.11 14.42
CA ARG A 67 -2.89 3.06 14.43
C ARG A 67 -2.87 2.29 13.10
N ALA A 68 -4.03 2.00 12.51
CA ALA A 68 -4.11 1.39 11.19
C ALA A 68 -3.49 2.28 10.10
N VAL A 69 -3.81 3.59 10.11
CA VAL A 69 -3.20 4.58 9.19
C VAL A 69 -1.68 4.64 9.41
N ALA A 70 -1.21 4.75 10.65
CA ALA A 70 0.22 4.79 10.94
C ALA A 70 0.94 3.51 10.48
N GLY A 71 0.36 2.34 10.72
CA GLY A 71 0.90 1.06 10.25
C GLY A 71 1.00 0.98 8.73
N ARG A 72 -0.03 1.45 8.01
CA ARG A 72 -0.02 1.53 6.56
C ARG A 72 1.05 2.48 6.03
N VAL A 73 1.13 3.69 6.59
CA VAL A 73 2.14 4.68 6.21
C VAL A 73 3.55 4.15 6.45
N ALA A 74 3.79 3.52 7.60
CA ALA A 74 5.09 2.91 7.90
C ALA A 74 5.46 1.84 6.88
N ALA A 75 4.51 0.95 6.55
CA ALA A 75 4.71 -0.09 5.55
C ALA A 75 5.08 0.49 4.17
N ASP A 76 4.32 1.49 3.69
CA ASP A 76 4.55 2.14 2.39
C ASP A 76 5.89 2.87 2.33
N LEU A 77 6.31 3.52 3.42
CA LEU A 77 7.61 4.17 3.50
C LEU A 77 8.76 3.16 3.50
N THR A 78 8.60 2.05 4.23
CA THR A 78 9.62 0.98 4.23
C THR A 78 9.74 0.31 2.87
N ASP A 79 8.63 0.11 2.17
CA ASP A 79 8.64 -0.44 0.81
C ASP A 79 9.31 0.53 -0.16
N ALA A 80 8.97 1.82 -0.10
CA ALA A 80 9.60 2.85 -0.93
C ALA A 80 11.12 2.89 -0.73
N ALA A 81 11.59 2.83 0.53
CA ALA A 81 13.01 2.79 0.85
C ALA A 81 13.67 1.49 0.35
N ALA A 82 13.07 0.33 0.61
CA ALA A 82 13.58 -0.96 0.19
C ALA A 82 13.66 -1.07 -1.34
N LEU A 83 12.62 -0.64 -2.06
CA LEU A 83 12.58 -0.62 -3.52
C LEU A 83 13.58 0.38 -4.11
N ALA A 84 13.78 1.53 -3.46
CA ALA A 84 14.82 2.47 -3.88
C ALA A 84 16.22 1.88 -3.78
N VAL A 85 16.50 1.04 -2.78
CA VAL A 85 17.79 0.34 -2.64
C VAL A 85 17.88 -0.84 -3.61
N ALA A 86 16.86 -1.69 -3.66
CA ALA A 86 16.86 -2.92 -4.46
C ALA A 86 16.89 -2.66 -5.97
N LEU A 87 16.34 -1.53 -6.43
CA LEU A 87 16.30 -1.14 -7.84
C LEU A 87 17.40 -0.12 -8.19
N ALA A 88 18.48 -0.05 -7.43
CA ALA A 88 19.59 0.84 -7.75
C ALA A 88 20.17 0.52 -9.14
N GLY A 89 20.23 1.51 -10.03
CA GLY A 89 20.67 1.36 -11.42
C GLY A 89 19.54 1.09 -12.42
N GLU A 90 18.33 0.74 -11.94
CA GLU A 90 17.18 0.51 -12.82
C GLU A 90 16.51 1.80 -13.28
N ARG A 91 16.17 1.87 -14.56
CA ARG A 91 15.55 3.07 -15.18
C ARG A 91 14.22 3.45 -14.51
N ARG A 92 13.45 2.46 -14.02
CA ARG A 92 12.13 2.66 -13.43
C ARG A 92 12.15 2.79 -11.90
N ARG A 93 13.33 2.77 -11.26
CA ARG A 93 13.49 2.88 -9.80
C ARG A 93 12.61 3.96 -9.19
N GLY A 94 12.78 5.20 -9.64
CA GLY A 94 12.10 6.36 -9.06
C GLY A 94 10.58 6.24 -9.14
N LEU A 95 10.06 5.73 -10.26
CA LEU A 95 8.62 5.52 -10.46
C LEU A 95 8.09 4.45 -9.51
N VAL A 96 8.77 3.31 -9.40
CA VAL A 96 8.35 2.20 -8.54
C VAL A 96 8.43 2.59 -7.06
N SER A 97 9.54 3.19 -6.61
CA SER A 97 9.68 3.62 -5.22
C SER A 97 8.70 4.75 -4.85
N ALA A 98 8.48 5.71 -5.75
CA ALA A 98 7.52 6.80 -5.51
C ALA A 98 6.09 6.28 -5.44
N SER A 99 5.73 5.27 -6.25
CA SER A 99 4.38 4.69 -6.22
C SER A 99 4.00 4.12 -4.84
N ALA A 100 4.95 3.47 -4.15
CA ALA A 100 4.74 2.99 -2.78
C ALA A 100 4.49 4.16 -1.81
N ALA A 101 5.33 5.20 -1.86
CA ALA A 101 5.18 6.37 -1.01
C ALA A 101 3.85 7.12 -1.25
N VAL A 102 3.35 7.14 -2.50
CA VAL A 102 2.07 7.76 -2.86
C VAL A 102 0.90 7.07 -2.17
N TRP A 103 0.87 5.73 -2.11
CA TRP A 103 -0.16 5.01 -1.36
C TRP A 103 -0.19 5.40 0.12
N GLY A 104 0.99 5.55 0.73
CA GLY A 104 1.11 5.97 2.13
C GLY A 104 0.57 7.38 2.34
N LEU A 105 0.91 8.29 1.43
CA LEU A 105 0.42 9.67 1.45
C LEU A 105 -1.11 9.74 1.29
N VAL A 106 -1.69 8.95 0.38
CA VAL A 106 -3.15 8.87 0.20
C VAL A 106 -3.83 8.38 1.48
N CYS A 107 -3.32 7.33 2.12
CA CYS A 107 -3.88 6.82 3.37
C CYS A 107 -3.74 7.82 4.53
N LEU A 108 -2.60 8.50 4.63
CA LEU A 108 -2.35 9.54 5.64
C LEU A 108 -3.31 10.72 5.46
N THR A 109 -3.42 11.24 4.24
CA THR A 109 -4.30 12.37 3.92
C THR A 109 -5.77 12.02 4.15
N ALA A 110 -6.21 10.82 3.75
CA ALA A 110 -7.55 10.33 4.06
C ALA A 110 -7.83 10.29 5.58
N GLY A 111 -6.88 9.77 6.37
CA GLY A 111 -6.97 9.73 7.83
C GLY A 111 -7.07 11.13 8.44
N VAL A 112 -6.20 12.06 8.05
CA VAL A 112 -6.21 13.45 8.53
C VAL A 112 -7.50 14.17 8.17
N LEU A 113 -8.02 13.98 6.95
CA LEU A 113 -9.24 14.63 6.49
C LEU A 113 -10.49 14.08 7.22
N ASP A 114 -10.55 12.77 7.49
CA ASP A 114 -11.65 12.21 8.28
C ASP A 114 -11.61 12.70 9.73
N GLU A 115 -10.42 12.77 10.36
CA GLU A 115 -10.29 13.31 11.70
C GLU A 115 -10.73 14.78 11.80
N ARG A 116 -10.32 15.61 10.82
CA ARG A 116 -10.75 17.02 10.77
C ARG A 116 -12.25 17.17 10.55
N ALA A 117 -12.89 16.19 9.91
CA ALA A 117 -14.33 16.19 9.68
C ALA A 117 -15.14 15.52 10.80
N GLY A 118 -14.49 15.04 11.88
CA GLY A 118 -15.16 14.31 12.96
C GLY A 118 -15.77 12.97 12.52
N ARG A 119 -15.27 12.40 11.42
CA ARG A 119 -15.69 11.08 10.89
C ARG A 119 -14.80 9.98 11.41
#